data_AF-A0A2G1VUC2-F1
#
_entry.id   AF-A0A2G1VUC2-F1
#
_cell.length_a   1.000
_cell.length_b   1.000
_cell.length_c   1.000
_cell.angle_alpha   90.00
_cell.angle_beta   90.00
_cell.angle_gamma   90.00
#
_symmetry.space_group_name_H-M   'P 1'
#
loop_
_entity.id
_entity.type
_entity.pdbx_description
1 polymer ?
#
loop_
_entity_poly.entity_id
_entity_poly.type
_entity_poly.pdbx_seq_one_letter_code
_entity_poly.pdbx_strand_id
1 'polypeptide(L)'
;MSNKIIPYRSDLKELARALRKGQTEAEKLLWEAIRRKKLGVEFHRQIPLLDFIVDFYCHELGLAIEVDGSVHDTQFLEDAERSAKIEQYGVKILRFTNDQVFKDINSVIAAIKLEIEERS
;
A
#
# COMPACT_ATOMS: atom_id res chain seq x y z
N MET A 1 -7.71 -2.97 -18.82
CA MET A 1 -6.54 -3.86 -18.65
C MET A 1 -6.95 -5.07 -17.82
N SER A 2 -6.49 -6.28 -18.13
CA SER A 2 -6.83 -7.47 -17.36
C SER A 2 -6.24 -7.36 -15.95
N ASN A 3 -7.08 -7.44 -14.90
CA ASN A 3 -6.63 -7.49 -13.51
C ASN A 3 -5.59 -8.62 -13.35
N LYS A 4 -4.31 -8.27 -13.23
CA LYS A 4 -3.24 -9.24 -13.11
C LYS A 4 -3.26 -9.77 -11.68
N ILE A 5 -3.60 -11.05 -11.52
CA ILE A 5 -3.59 -11.69 -10.20
C ILE A 5 -2.12 -11.91 -9.83
N ILE A 6 -1.65 -11.18 -8.82
CA ILE A 6 -0.34 -11.40 -8.22
C ILE A 6 -0.50 -12.56 -7.21
N PRO A 7 0.26 -13.66 -7.35
CA PRO A 7 0.18 -14.76 -6.41
C PRO A 7 0.63 -14.28 -5.03
N TYR A 8 0.13 -14.91 -3.98
CA TYR A 8 0.58 -14.65 -2.62
C TYR A 8 0.57 -15.94 -1.80
N ARG A 9 1.40 -16.01 -0.76
CA ARG A 9 1.40 -17.17 0.13
C ARG A 9 0.08 -17.23 0.91
N SER A 10 -0.60 -18.37 0.86
CA SER A 10 -1.95 -18.52 1.41
C SER A 10 -2.03 -18.30 2.93
N ASP A 11 -0.95 -18.54 3.66
CA ASP A 11 -0.83 -18.30 5.11
C ASP A 11 -0.93 -16.81 5.48
N LEU A 12 -0.57 -15.90 4.57
CA LEU A 12 -0.71 -14.45 4.77
C LEU A 12 -2.18 -14.00 4.82
N LYS A 13 -3.13 -14.84 4.39
CA LYS A 13 -4.56 -14.49 4.38
C LYS A 13 -5.10 -14.24 5.79
N GLU A 14 -4.69 -15.04 6.76
CA GLU A 14 -5.12 -14.89 8.16
C GLU A 14 -4.47 -13.67 8.80
N LEU A 15 -3.18 -13.46 8.55
CA LEU A 15 -2.45 -12.28 8.99
C LEU A 15 -3.08 -11.00 8.44
N ALA A 16 -3.39 -10.95 7.14
CA ALA A 16 -4.08 -9.82 6.53
C ALA A 16 -5.46 -9.56 7.14
N ARG A 17 -6.18 -10.59 7.59
CA ARG A 17 -7.46 -10.40 8.30
C ARG A 17 -7.25 -9.81 9.69
N ALA A 18 -6.19 -10.20 10.39
CA ALA A 18 -5.82 -9.61 11.67
C ALA A 18 -5.39 -8.15 11.53
N LEU A 19 -4.54 -7.83 10.54
CA LEU A 19 -4.07 -6.47 10.27
C LEU A 19 -5.21 -5.51 9.93
N ARG A 20 -6.24 -5.95 9.18
CA ARG A 20 -7.46 -5.13 8.95
C ARG A 20 -8.20 -4.74 10.22
N LYS A 21 -8.04 -5.49 11.32
CA LYS A 21 -8.63 -5.16 12.62
C LYS A 21 -7.69 -4.31 13.47
N GLY A 22 -6.38 -4.47 13.29
CA GLY A 22 -5.33 -3.83 14.08
C GLY A 22 -4.59 -2.69 13.38
N GLN A 23 -5.24 -1.99 12.44
CA GLN A 23 -4.61 -0.86 11.74
C GLN A 23 -4.11 0.21 12.70
N THR A 24 -2.98 0.82 12.38
CA THR A 24 -2.49 2.02 13.07
C THR A 24 -3.44 3.21 12.86
N GLU A 25 -3.34 4.24 13.71
CA GLU A 25 -4.15 5.46 13.54
C GLU A 25 -3.83 6.20 12.24
N ALA A 26 -2.57 6.15 11.78
CA ALA A 26 -2.16 6.74 10.50
C ALA A 26 -2.81 5.99 9.32
N GLU A 27 -2.76 4.66 9.32
CA GLU A 27 -3.46 3.86 8.31
C GLU A 27 -4.97 4.14 8.31
N LYS A 28 -5.61 4.24 9.48
CA LYS A 28 -7.06 4.54 9.56
C LYS A 28 -7.37 5.90 8.94
N LEU A 29 -6.55 6.91 9.26
CA LEU A 29 -6.71 8.26 8.71
C LEU A 29 -6.58 8.25 7.18
N LEU A 30 -5.54 7.61 6.65
CA LEU A 30 -5.35 7.49 5.21
C LEU A 30 -6.46 6.66 4.55
N TRP A 31 -6.88 5.56 5.17
CA TRP A 31 -7.95 4.72 4.65
C TRP A 31 -9.26 5.49 4.47
N GLU A 32 -9.65 6.31 5.44
CA GLU A 32 -10.84 7.17 5.31
C GLU A 32 -10.71 8.18 4.16
N ALA A 33 -9.50 8.62 3.83
CA ALA A 33 -9.26 9.54 2.72
C ALA A 33 -9.34 8.88 1.34
N ILE A 34 -8.91 7.62 1.19
CA ILE A 34 -8.75 6.98 -0.13
C ILE A 34 -9.84 5.94 -0.48
N ARG A 35 -10.56 5.40 0.50
CA ARG A 35 -11.57 4.36 0.28
C ARG A 35 -12.74 4.81 -0.58
N ARG A 36 -13.55 3.85 -1.03
CA ARG A 36 -14.79 4.08 -1.80
C ARG A 36 -14.57 4.93 -3.06
N LYS A 37 -13.43 4.74 -3.74
CA LYS A 37 -13.09 5.45 -4.97
C LYS A 37 -13.07 6.98 -4.84
N LYS A 38 -12.75 7.50 -3.64
CA LYS A 38 -12.60 8.95 -3.41
C LYS A 38 -11.57 9.62 -4.33
N LEU A 39 -10.59 8.84 -4.81
CA LEU A 39 -9.57 9.29 -5.74
C LEU A 39 -9.81 8.81 -7.18
N GLY A 40 -11.03 8.40 -7.53
CA GLY A 40 -11.36 7.86 -8.86
C GLY A 40 -11.08 6.37 -9.03
N VAL A 41 -10.10 5.82 -8.30
CA VAL A 41 -9.73 4.39 -8.34
C VAL A 41 -10.01 3.67 -7.02
N GLU A 42 -10.13 2.34 -7.07
CA GLU A 42 -10.41 1.53 -5.88
C GLU A 42 -9.13 1.06 -5.19
N PHE A 43 -9.01 1.42 -3.92
CA PHE A 43 -8.00 0.87 -3.02
C PHE A 43 -8.61 -0.20 -2.12
N HIS A 44 -7.84 -1.26 -1.89
CA HIS A 44 -8.12 -2.28 -0.89
C HIS A 44 -7.03 -2.26 0.16
N ARG A 45 -7.39 -2.52 1.42
CA ARG A 45 -6.45 -2.50 2.54
C ARG A 45 -5.92 -3.88 2.91
N GLN A 46 -4.68 -3.92 3.36
CA GLN A 46 -3.96 -5.08 3.88
C GLN A 46 -4.00 -6.24 2.89
N ILE A 47 -3.42 -6.03 1.70
CA ILE A 47 -3.46 -6.97 0.58
C ILE A 47 -2.19 -7.82 0.55
N PRO A 48 -2.31 -9.15 0.65
CA PRO A 48 -1.19 -10.05 0.42
C PRO A 48 -0.72 -9.99 -1.03
N LEU A 49 0.59 -9.86 -1.24
CA LEU A 49 1.26 -9.88 -2.54
C LEU A 49 2.56 -10.66 -2.38
N LEU A 50 2.79 -11.72 -3.16
CA LEU A 50 3.95 -12.61 -3.04
C LEU A 50 4.13 -13.10 -1.58
N ASP A 51 5.23 -12.70 -0.94
CA ASP A 51 5.58 -13.05 0.44
C ASP A 51 5.26 -11.94 1.46
N PHE A 52 4.56 -10.91 0.97
CA PHE A 52 4.17 -9.63 1.56
C PHE A 52 2.74 -9.37 2.00
N ILE A 53 2.48 -8.38 2.86
CA ILE A 53 1.17 -7.69 2.92
C ILE A 53 1.41 -6.19 2.83
N VAL A 54 0.77 -5.51 1.88
CA VAL A 54 0.81 -4.04 1.75
C VAL A 54 -0.39 -3.40 2.42
N ASP A 55 -0.21 -2.21 2.99
CA ASP A 55 -1.29 -1.52 3.72
C ASP A 55 -2.46 -1.15 2.82
N PHE A 56 -2.18 -0.64 1.62
CA PHE A 56 -3.19 -0.36 0.59
C PHE A 56 -2.71 -0.76 -0.80
N TYR A 57 -3.65 -1.23 -1.63
CA TYR A 57 -3.37 -1.63 -3.00
C TYR A 57 -4.50 -1.28 -3.95
N CYS A 58 -4.16 -0.67 -5.08
CA CYS A 58 -5.04 -0.46 -6.22
C CYS A 58 -4.72 -1.50 -7.30
N HIS A 59 -5.64 -2.43 -7.53
CA HIS A 59 -5.47 -3.49 -8.54
C HIS A 59 -5.44 -2.94 -9.97
N GLU A 60 -6.24 -1.90 -10.25
CA GLU A 60 -6.36 -1.28 -11.57
C GLU A 60 -5.02 -0.70 -12.05
N LEU A 61 -4.32 -0.03 -11.15
CA LEU A 61 -3.06 0.62 -11.46
C LEU A 61 -1.85 -0.25 -11.09
N GLY A 62 -1.98 -1.24 -10.20
CA GLY A 62 -0.78 -1.83 -9.60
C GLY A 62 -0.03 -0.78 -8.77
N LEU A 63 -0.77 -0.08 -7.91
CA LEU A 63 -0.22 0.94 -7.02
C LEU A 63 -0.41 0.50 -5.58
N ALA A 64 0.68 0.25 -4.88
CA ALA A 64 0.73 -0.04 -3.45
C ALA A 64 1.08 1.21 -2.66
N ILE A 65 0.51 1.33 -1.46
CA ILE A 65 0.86 2.36 -0.50
C ILE A 65 1.17 1.68 0.83
N GLU A 66 2.28 2.08 1.45
CA GLU A 66 2.69 1.65 2.78
C GLU A 66 2.82 2.87 3.71
N VAL A 67 2.33 2.71 4.93
CA VAL A 67 2.37 3.72 5.98
C VAL A 67 3.23 3.18 7.11
N ASP A 68 4.47 3.64 7.17
CA ASP A 68 5.43 3.17 8.14
C ASP A 68 5.40 4.00 9.43
N GLY A 69 5.42 3.30 10.58
CA GLY A 69 5.59 3.90 11.90
C GLY A 69 6.98 3.75 12.50
N SER A 70 7.85 2.89 11.97
CA SER A 70 9.23 2.71 12.44
C SER A 70 10.01 1.80 11.49
N VAL A 71 10.79 2.39 10.59
CA VAL A 71 11.86 1.69 9.86
C VAL A 71 12.87 1.19 10.90
N HIS A 72 12.84 -0.10 11.25
CA HIS A 72 14.01 -0.72 11.88
C HIS A 72 14.97 -1.14 10.75
N ASP A 73 16.23 -0.69 10.83
CA ASP A 73 17.30 -0.90 9.83
C ASP A 73 17.48 -2.36 9.34
N THR A 74 17.02 -3.34 10.10
CA THR A 74 17.03 -4.77 9.71
C THR A 74 16.00 -5.13 8.64
N GLN A 75 14.91 -4.36 8.48
CA GLN A 75 13.92 -4.56 7.40
C GLN A 75 14.37 -3.97 6.06
N PHE A 76 15.31 -3.01 6.03
CA PHE A 76 15.65 -2.26 4.82
C PHE A 76 16.25 -3.11 3.69
N LEU A 77 17.10 -4.09 4.03
CA LEU A 77 17.69 -5.02 3.05
C LEU A 77 16.67 -6.06 2.55
N GLU A 78 15.79 -6.53 3.44
CA GLU A 78 14.68 -7.38 3.05
C GLU A 78 13.63 -6.61 2.23
N ASP A 79 13.47 -5.31 2.46
CA ASP A 79 12.56 -4.42 1.74
C ASP A 79 13.05 -4.10 0.34
N ALA A 80 14.36 -3.98 0.10
CA ALA A 80 14.89 -3.69 -1.23
C ALA A 80 14.68 -4.86 -2.19
N GLU A 81 14.97 -6.10 -1.77
CA GLU A 81 14.70 -7.29 -2.58
C GLU A 81 13.22 -7.54 -2.77
N ARG A 82 12.40 -7.30 -1.74
CA ARG A 82 10.93 -7.40 -1.84
C ARG A 82 10.40 -6.36 -2.82
N SER A 83 10.77 -5.10 -2.65
CA SER A 83 10.34 -4.01 -3.54
C SER A 83 10.70 -4.31 -4.99
N ALA A 84 11.93 -4.77 -5.27
CA ALA A 84 12.35 -5.15 -6.62
C ALA A 84 11.53 -6.31 -7.21
N LYS A 85 11.16 -7.32 -6.40
CA LYS A 85 10.32 -8.44 -6.88
C LYS A 85 8.94 -7.96 -7.30
N ILE A 86 8.31 -7.07 -6.53
CA ILE A 86 6.95 -6.56 -6.80
C ILE A 86 6.99 -5.56 -7.97
N GLU A 87 8.08 -4.80 -8.04
CA GLU A 87 8.69 -4.15 -9.21
C GLU A 87 8.37 -4.89 -10.51
N GLN A 88 8.84 -6.13 -10.58
CA GLN A 88 8.71 -7.00 -11.76
C GLN A 88 7.28 -7.41 -12.09
N TYR A 89 6.36 -7.34 -11.12
CA TYR A 89 4.92 -7.56 -11.35
C TYR A 89 4.20 -6.30 -11.83
N GLY A 90 4.93 -5.18 -12.00
CA GLY A 90 4.39 -3.90 -12.46
C GLY A 90 3.75 -3.09 -11.34
N VAL A 91 4.14 -3.33 -10.09
CA VAL A 91 3.59 -2.63 -8.94
C VAL A 91 4.49 -1.49 -8.52
N LYS A 92 3.98 -0.27 -8.49
CA LYS A 92 4.67 0.86 -7.86
C LYS A 92 4.33 0.91 -6.37
N ILE A 93 5.31 1.20 -5.51
CA ILE A 93 5.09 1.39 -4.07
C ILE A 93 5.35 2.85 -3.70
N LEU A 94 4.38 3.49 -3.05
CA LEU A 94 4.55 4.78 -2.35
C LEU A 94 4.65 4.53 -0.85
N ARG A 95 5.64 5.15 -0.19
CA ARG A 95 5.87 4.99 1.25
C ARG A 95 5.70 6.33 1.95
N PHE A 96 4.93 6.34 3.02
CA PHE A 96 4.72 7.51 3.87
C PHE A 96 5.01 7.15 5.31
N THR A 97 5.61 8.07 6.05
CA THR A 97 5.74 7.93 7.51
C THR A 97 4.43 8.30 8.20
N ASN A 98 4.19 7.75 9.39
CA ASN A 98 3.12 8.18 10.28
C ASN A 98 3.08 9.70 10.46
N ASP A 99 4.26 10.32 10.62
CA ASP A 99 4.43 11.75 10.76
C ASP A 99 3.92 12.53 9.54
N GLN A 100 4.21 12.08 8.32
CA GLN A 100 3.68 12.71 7.10
C GLN A 100 2.15 12.62 7.05
N VAL A 101 1.60 11.46 7.38
CA VAL A 101 0.15 11.22 7.39
C VAL A 101 -0.56 12.09 8.43
N PHE A 102 0.01 12.22 9.63
CA PHE A 102 -0.58 13.03 10.69
C PHE A 102 -0.39 14.54 10.51
N LYS A 103 0.78 14.99 10.02
CA LYS A 103 1.09 16.41 9.87
C LYS A 103 0.35 17.02 8.68
N ASP A 104 0.31 16.32 7.55
CA ASP A 104 -0.31 16.83 6.34
C ASP A 104 -0.84 15.71 5.42
N ILE A 105 -2.03 15.22 5.76
CA ILE A 105 -2.75 14.24 4.95
C ILE A 105 -3.05 14.76 3.53
N ASN A 106 -3.20 16.07 3.32
CA ASN A 106 -3.52 16.60 2.00
C ASN A 106 -2.32 16.48 1.06
N SER A 107 -1.11 16.72 1.55
CA SER A 107 0.13 16.48 0.79
C SER A 107 0.30 15.01 0.43
N VAL A 108 -0.02 14.08 1.35
CA VAL A 108 -0.03 12.63 1.06
C VAL A 108 -1.04 12.29 -0.04
N ILE A 109 -2.27 12.80 0.04
CA ILE A 109 -3.29 12.59 -0.99
C ILE A 109 -2.86 13.18 -2.34
N ALA A 110 -2.23 14.36 -2.34
CA ALA A 110 -1.74 14.99 -3.56
C ALA A 110 -0.67 14.13 -4.26
N ALA A 111 0.27 13.57 -3.49
CA ALA A 111 1.27 12.64 -4.03
C ALA A 111 0.62 11.37 -4.63
N ILE A 112 -0.38 10.80 -3.94
CA ILE A 112 -1.12 9.63 -4.45
C ILE A 112 -1.87 9.97 -5.75
N LYS A 113 -2.50 11.14 -5.83
CA LYS A 113 -3.20 11.60 -7.04
C LYS A 113 -2.27 11.77 -8.23
N LEU A 114 -1.10 12.37 -8.00
CA LEU A 114 -0.09 12.55 -9.04
C LEU A 114 0.33 11.19 -9.63
N GLU A 115 0.60 10.20 -8.77
CA GLU A 115 0.94 8.85 -9.23
C GLU A 115 -0.25 8.14 -9.93
N ILE A 116 -1.49 8.40 -9.50
CA ILE A 116 -2.69 7.91 -10.21
C ILE A 116 -2.75 8.49 -11.63
N GLU A 117 -2.51 9.79 -11.78
CA GLU A 117 -2.52 10.49 -13.08
C GLU A 117 -1.40 9.99 -14.02
N GLU A 118 -0.20 9.73 -13.50
CA GLU A 118 0.91 9.20 -14.30
C GLU A 118 0.66 7.77 -14.82
N ARG A 119 -0.23 7.02 -14.16
CA ARG A 119 -0.50 5.60 -14.45
C ARG A 119 -1.84 5.31 -15.12
N SER A 120 -2.72 6.30 -15.26
CA SER A 120 -4.03 6.19 -15.90
C SER A 120 -3.91 6.20 -17.43
#